data_AF-A0A3P7JV04-F1
#
_entry.id   AF-A0A3P7JV04-F1
#
_cell.length_a   1.000
_cell.length_b   1.000
_cell.length_c   1.000
_cell.angle_alpha   90.00
_cell.angle_beta   90.00
_cell.angle_gamma   90.00
#
_symmetry.space_group_name_H-M   'P 1'
#
loop_
_entity.id
_entity.type
_entity.pdbx_description
1 polymer ?
#
loop_
_entity_poly.entity_id
_entity_poly.type
_entity_poly.pdbx_seq_one_letter_code
_entity_poly.pdbx_strand_id
1 'polypeptide(L)'
;DDKTPVHVATEKGYTDIVEQLIDKFGGSITARTRDGSTLLHIAACSGHTSTALAFLKRGVPLFMPNKKGALGLHSAAAAGFNDVVKMLIARGTNVDIRTKDNYTALHVAVQSGKASVVETLLGAGADIHVKGGELGQTALHIDEDANLKLVSKAGETPLHVAAQSCNFEAAQRIITHMAGTCTPDEIRDYINQRTNNGWSPLLEACARGHTGVAQLLLQHHARIDVFDENGRTALHLAALNGHLAIVHILLQHKAFVNR
;
A
#
# COMPACT_ATOMS: atom_id res chain seq x y z
N ASP A 1 7.50 24.65 -7.70
CA ASP A 1 6.92 23.76 -8.72
C ASP A 1 7.27 24.25 -10.11
N ASP A 2 7.84 23.38 -10.95
CA ASP A 2 8.16 23.70 -12.35
C ASP A 2 7.01 23.27 -13.28
N LYS A 3 5.77 23.51 -12.82
CA LYS A 3 4.55 23.12 -13.54
C LYS A 3 4.21 24.18 -14.57
N THR A 4 4.46 23.87 -15.84
CA THR A 4 3.90 24.66 -16.98
C THR A 4 2.37 24.68 -16.95
N PRO A 5 1.72 25.64 -17.64
CA PRO A 5 0.25 25.68 -17.75
C PRO A 5 -0.39 24.38 -18.24
N VAL A 6 0.29 23.65 -19.15
CA VAL A 6 -0.16 22.34 -19.64
C VAL A 6 -0.22 21.31 -18.51
N HIS A 7 0.76 21.28 -17.61
CA HIS A 7 0.74 20.38 -16.44
C HIS A 7 -0.44 20.70 -15.52
N VAL A 8 -0.72 21.98 -15.26
CA VAL A 8 -1.83 22.40 -14.38
C VAL A 8 -3.18 22.04 -15.01
N ALA A 9 -3.37 22.32 -16.31
CA ALA A 9 -4.59 21.94 -17.02
C ALA A 9 -4.79 20.40 -17.04
N THR A 10 -3.69 19.65 -17.15
CA THR A 10 -3.69 18.18 -17.10
C THR A 10 -4.12 17.65 -15.73
N GLU A 11 -3.56 18.20 -14.65
CA GLU A 11 -3.92 17.85 -13.27
C GLU A 11 -5.40 18.09 -12.98
N LYS A 12 -5.99 19.10 -13.61
CA LYS A 12 -7.42 19.42 -13.52
C LYS A 12 -8.30 18.66 -14.52
N GLY A 13 -7.73 17.94 -15.47
CA GLY A 13 -8.48 17.17 -16.47
C GLY A 13 -9.13 18.01 -17.56
N TYR A 14 -8.70 19.26 -17.73
CA TYR A 14 -9.22 20.18 -18.73
C TYR A 14 -8.65 19.86 -20.11
N THR A 15 -9.15 18.76 -20.69
CA THR A 15 -8.65 18.20 -21.96
C THR A 15 -8.68 19.25 -23.07
N ASP A 16 -9.77 19.99 -23.24
CA ASP A 16 -9.88 21.00 -24.29
C ASP A 16 -8.84 22.13 -24.14
N ILE A 17 -8.55 22.53 -22.90
CA ILE A 17 -7.53 23.55 -22.60
C ILE A 17 -6.15 23.00 -22.92
N VAL A 18 -5.87 21.76 -22.51
CA VAL A 18 -4.61 21.07 -22.84
C VAL A 18 -4.41 21.01 -24.35
N GLU A 19 -5.43 20.63 -25.11
CA GLU A 19 -5.38 20.57 -26.57
C GLU A 19 -5.15 21.94 -27.19
N GLN A 20 -5.86 22.98 -26.75
CA GLN A 20 -5.62 24.34 -27.23
C GLN A 20 -4.20 24.82 -26.94
N LEU A 21 -3.69 24.59 -25.72
CA LEU A 21 -2.34 24.99 -25.34
C LEU A 21 -1.28 24.32 -26.22
N ILE A 22 -1.44 23.04 -26.54
CA ILE A 22 -0.49 22.29 -27.36
C ILE A 22 -0.63 22.65 -28.84
N ASP A 23 -1.84 22.58 -29.39
CA ASP A 23 -2.08 22.66 -30.82
C ASP A 23 -2.03 24.11 -31.35
N LYS A 24 -2.42 25.11 -30.54
CA LYS A 24 -2.50 26.52 -30.96
C LYS A 24 -1.41 27.42 -30.39
N PHE A 25 -0.91 27.11 -29.20
CA PHE A 25 0.02 27.98 -28.47
C PHE A 25 1.41 27.37 -28.27
N GLY A 26 1.72 26.26 -28.94
CA GLY A 26 3.06 25.65 -28.92
C GLY A 26 3.44 25.00 -27.58
N GLY A 27 2.46 24.65 -26.75
CA GLY A 27 2.68 23.90 -25.53
C GLY A 27 3.36 22.56 -25.80
N SER A 28 4.37 22.21 -24.99
CA SER A 28 5.10 20.96 -25.20
C SER A 28 4.33 19.75 -24.68
N ILE A 29 3.97 18.84 -25.59
CA ILE A 29 3.40 17.51 -25.29
C ILE A 29 4.40 16.60 -24.57
N THR A 30 5.71 16.86 -24.72
CA THR A 30 6.81 16.12 -24.09
C THR A 30 7.29 16.78 -22.79
N ALA A 31 6.58 17.80 -22.30
CA ALA A 31 6.93 18.47 -21.05
C ALA A 31 7.03 17.49 -19.88
N ARG A 32 8.01 17.73 -19.01
CA ARG A 32 8.26 16.93 -17.82
C ARG A 32 8.34 17.83 -16.61
N THR A 33 7.82 17.36 -15.49
CA THR A 33 7.99 17.99 -14.18
C THR A 33 9.37 17.73 -13.61
N ARG A 34 9.70 18.36 -12.47
CA ARG A 34 11.01 18.25 -11.81
C ARG A 34 11.38 16.82 -11.39
N ASP A 35 10.41 16.00 -11.04
CA ASP A 35 10.57 14.57 -10.73
C ASP A 35 10.62 13.69 -12.00
N GLY A 36 10.57 14.30 -13.19
CA GLY A 36 10.58 13.61 -14.47
C GLY A 36 9.23 13.02 -14.87
N SER A 37 8.14 13.34 -14.17
CA SER A 37 6.82 12.84 -14.56
C SER A 37 6.37 13.48 -15.87
N THR A 38 5.85 12.65 -16.79
CA THR A 38 5.26 13.09 -18.07
C THR A 38 3.81 13.53 -17.85
N LEU A 39 3.20 14.15 -18.87
CA LEU A 39 1.77 14.47 -18.84
C LEU A 39 0.88 13.23 -18.58
N LEU A 40 1.30 12.05 -19.04
CA LEU A 40 0.60 10.80 -18.77
C LEU A 40 0.61 10.42 -17.28
N HIS A 41 1.72 10.63 -16.56
CA HIS A 41 1.77 10.38 -15.12
C HIS A 41 0.81 11.28 -14.36
N ILE A 42 0.72 12.56 -14.75
CA ILE A 42 -0.14 13.54 -14.09
C ILE A 42 -1.60 13.18 -14.34
N ALA A 43 -1.99 12.97 -15.61
CA ALA A 43 -3.35 12.54 -15.93
C ALA A 43 -3.72 11.24 -15.21
N ALA A 44 -2.77 10.30 -15.08
CA ALA A 44 -2.98 9.05 -14.37
C ALA A 44 -3.12 9.22 -12.86
N CYS A 45 -2.28 10.05 -12.25
CA CYS A 45 -2.33 10.41 -10.83
C CYS A 45 -3.56 11.26 -10.48
N SER A 46 -4.19 11.90 -11.46
CA SER A 46 -5.39 12.74 -11.29
C SER A 46 -6.69 12.07 -11.75
N GLY A 47 -6.62 10.86 -12.33
CA GLY A 47 -7.80 10.06 -12.70
C GLY A 47 -8.47 10.43 -14.02
N HIS A 48 -7.82 11.24 -14.85
CA HIS A 48 -8.43 11.77 -16.08
C HIS A 48 -8.18 10.85 -17.27
N THR A 49 -8.94 9.77 -17.37
CA THR A 49 -8.79 8.73 -18.42
C THR A 49 -8.87 9.31 -19.84
N SER A 50 -9.80 10.22 -20.10
CA SER A 50 -9.96 10.86 -21.41
C SER A 50 -8.71 11.67 -21.81
N THR A 51 -8.18 12.45 -20.86
CA THR A 51 -6.95 13.24 -21.08
C THR A 51 -5.75 12.34 -21.29
N ALA A 52 -5.60 11.27 -20.48
CA ALA A 52 -4.55 10.28 -20.65
C ALA A 52 -4.60 9.59 -22.03
N LEU A 53 -5.80 9.25 -22.52
CA LEU A 53 -6.00 8.71 -23.87
C LEU A 53 -5.64 9.71 -24.97
N ALA A 54 -6.00 10.98 -24.81
CA ALA A 54 -5.63 12.04 -25.75
C ALA A 54 -4.10 12.18 -25.88
N PHE A 55 -3.38 12.06 -24.77
CA PHE A 55 -1.91 12.06 -24.75
C PHE A 55 -1.29 10.87 -25.47
N LEU A 56 -1.80 9.66 -25.23
CA LEU A 56 -1.32 8.47 -25.93
C LEU A 56 -1.52 8.58 -27.44
N LYS A 57 -2.67 9.13 -27.89
CA LYS A 57 -2.93 9.38 -29.32
C LYS A 57 -1.97 10.42 -29.92
N ARG A 58 -1.52 11.39 -29.13
CA ARG A 58 -0.55 12.43 -29.53
C ARG A 58 0.91 12.03 -29.33
N GLY A 59 1.18 10.75 -29.06
CA GLY A 59 2.54 10.20 -29.00
C GLY A 59 3.28 10.42 -27.68
N VAL A 60 2.57 10.76 -26.58
CA VAL A 60 3.19 10.68 -25.25
C VAL A 60 3.58 9.23 -24.97
N PRO A 61 4.86 8.92 -24.66
CA PRO A 61 5.26 7.52 -24.57
C PRO A 61 4.66 6.84 -23.35
N LEU A 62 4.05 5.67 -23.59
CA LEU A 62 3.44 4.83 -22.55
C LEU A 62 4.48 4.31 -21.54
N PHE A 63 5.67 3.95 -22.02
CA PHE A 63 6.74 3.31 -21.23
C PHE A 63 7.84 4.27 -20.76
N MET A 64 7.55 5.57 -20.66
CA MET A 64 8.55 6.55 -20.22
C MET A 64 8.57 6.63 -18.68
N PRO A 65 9.68 6.29 -17.98
CA PRO A 65 9.72 6.36 -16.53
C PRO A 65 10.04 7.77 -16.00
N ASN A 66 9.53 8.09 -14.81
CA ASN A 66 9.99 9.24 -14.03
C ASN A 66 11.32 8.94 -13.30
N LYS A 67 11.83 9.88 -12.48
CA LYS A 67 13.14 9.72 -11.80
C LYS A 67 13.20 8.50 -10.86
N LYS A 68 12.07 8.06 -10.30
CA LYS A 68 11.95 6.86 -9.46
C LYS A 68 11.79 5.56 -10.27
N GLY A 69 11.76 5.64 -11.60
CA GLY A 69 11.44 4.49 -12.44
C GLY A 69 9.95 4.18 -12.53
N ALA A 70 9.08 4.99 -11.92
CA ALA A 70 7.64 4.78 -11.99
C ALA A 70 7.12 5.14 -13.38
N LEU A 71 6.07 4.44 -13.80
CA LEU A 71 5.29 4.67 -15.01
C LEU A 71 3.90 5.19 -14.64
N GLY A 72 3.11 5.59 -15.65
CA GLY A 72 1.72 6.01 -15.46
C GLY A 72 0.86 5.00 -14.70
N LEU A 73 1.11 3.69 -14.87
CA LEU A 73 0.38 2.63 -14.15
C LEU A 73 0.62 2.69 -12.64
N HIS A 74 1.86 2.92 -12.21
CA HIS A 74 2.19 3.08 -10.78
C HIS A 74 1.53 4.33 -10.20
N SER A 75 1.51 5.44 -10.95
CA SER A 75 0.86 6.68 -10.52
C SER A 75 -0.66 6.52 -10.39
N ALA A 76 -1.32 5.87 -11.36
CA ALA A 76 -2.74 5.55 -11.27
C ALA A 76 -3.05 4.64 -10.09
N ALA A 77 -2.19 3.65 -9.85
CA ALA A 77 -2.36 2.69 -8.75
C ALA A 77 -2.19 3.34 -7.38
N ALA A 78 -1.21 4.23 -7.20
CA ALA A 78 -1.03 5.00 -5.97
C ALA A 78 -2.24 5.90 -5.67
N ALA A 79 -2.76 6.57 -6.70
CA ALA A 79 -3.87 7.49 -6.57
C ALA A 79 -5.22 6.79 -6.37
N GLY A 80 -5.38 5.56 -6.87
CA GLY A 80 -6.60 4.76 -6.72
C GLY A 80 -7.56 4.83 -7.91
N PHE A 81 -7.09 5.23 -9.10
CA PHE A 81 -7.96 5.46 -10.26
C PHE A 81 -8.09 4.22 -11.16
N ASN A 82 -9.07 3.38 -10.85
CA ASN A 82 -9.35 2.12 -11.55
C ASN A 82 -9.48 2.24 -13.07
N ASP A 83 -10.21 3.24 -13.56
CA ASP A 83 -10.48 3.37 -15.00
C ASP A 83 -9.19 3.66 -15.77
N VAL A 84 -8.29 4.44 -15.19
CA VAL A 84 -6.96 4.68 -15.77
C VAL A 84 -6.12 3.42 -15.72
N VAL A 85 -6.13 2.67 -14.61
CA VAL A 85 -5.41 1.40 -14.48
C VAL A 85 -5.84 0.42 -15.58
N LYS A 86 -7.15 0.21 -15.74
CA LYS A 86 -7.71 -0.64 -16.81
C LYS A 86 -7.31 -0.15 -18.19
N MET A 87 -7.40 1.15 -18.44
CA MET A 87 -7.02 1.75 -19.71
C MET A 87 -5.54 1.51 -20.04
N LEU A 88 -4.63 1.70 -19.08
CA LEU A 88 -3.19 1.52 -19.29
C LEU A 88 -2.81 0.06 -19.55
N ILE A 89 -3.44 -0.88 -18.84
CA ILE A 89 -3.26 -2.32 -19.08
C ILE A 89 -3.78 -2.71 -20.47
N ALA A 90 -4.97 -2.24 -20.85
CA ALA A 90 -5.55 -2.48 -22.17
C ALA A 90 -4.70 -1.88 -23.31
N ARG A 91 -3.89 -0.86 -23.03
CA ARG A 91 -2.92 -0.26 -23.97
C ARG A 91 -1.59 -1.01 -24.06
N GLY A 92 -1.45 -2.14 -23.36
CA GLY A 92 -0.28 -3.02 -23.43
C GLY A 92 0.75 -2.77 -22.33
N THR A 93 0.39 -2.07 -21.26
CA THR A 93 1.28 -2.01 -20.08
C THR A 93 1.29 -3.35 -19.39
N ASN A 94 2.47 -3.96 -19.25
CA ASN A 94 2.65 -5.14 -18.42
C ASN A 94 2.27 -4.79 -16.97
N VAL A 95 1.39 -5.60 -16.38
CA VAL A 95 0.85 -5.40 -15.03
C VAL A 95 1.93 -5.49 -13.94
N ASP A 96 2.96 -6.32 -14.16
CA ASP A 96 4.07 -6.55 -13.21
C ASP A 96 5.32 -5.73 -13.53
N ILE A 97 5.17 -4.65 -14.30
CA ILE A 97 6.25 -3.72 -14.56
C ILE A 97 6.78 -3.11 -13.26
N ARG A 98 8.10 -2.90 -13.19
CA ARG A 98 8.80 -2.54 -11.95
C ARG A 98 9.39 -1.14 -11.98
N THR A 99 9.36 -0.47 -10.83
CA THR A 99 10.14 0.76 -10.59
C THR A 99 11.62 0.44 -10.36
N LYS A 100 12.46 1.48 -10.14
CA LYS A 100 13.87 1.27 -9.77
C LYS A 100 14.04 0.51 -8.46
N ASP A 101 13.07 0.65 -7.56
CA ASP A 101 13.05 -0.01 -6.26
C ASP A 101 12.30 -1.36 -6.34
N ASN A 102 12.14 -1.93 -7.54
CA ASN A 102 11.43 -3.19 -7.81
C ASN A 102 9.95 -3.24 -7.43
N TYR A 103 9.30 -2.13 -7.09
CA TYR A 103 7.87 -2.13 -6.83
C TYR A 103 7.06 -2.31 -8.11
N THR A 104 6.02 -3.16 -8.06
CA THR A 104 4.99 -3.24 -9.10
C THR A 104 3.82 -2.30 -8.79
N ALA A 105 2.90 -2.12 -9.74
CA ALA A 105 1.66 -1.40 -9.51
C ALA A 105 0.83 -2.01 -8.37
N LEU A 106 0.89 -3.33 -8.18
CA LEU A 106 0.22 -4.03 -7.09
C LEU A 106 0.80 -3.63 -5.73
N HIS A 107 2.12 -3.59 -5.59
CA HIS A 107 2.78 -3.12 -4.35
C HIS A 107 2.33 -1.71 -3.99
N VAL A 108 2.34 -0.81 -4.98
CA VAL A 108 1.98 0.59 -4.79
C VAL A 108 0.52 0.74 -4.39
N ALA A 109 -0.39 -0.02 -5.01
CA ALA A 109 -1.81 -0.03 -4.67
C ALA A 109 -2.07 -0.51 -3.25
N VAL A 110 -1.41 -1.60 -2.83
CA VAL A 110 -1.54 -2.14 -1.47
C VAL A 110 -0.99 -1.16 -0.43
N GLN A 111 0.21 -0.63 -0.64
CA GLN A 111 0.83 0.36 0.27
C GLN A 111 -0.02 1.63 0.40
N SER A 112 -0.74 2.00 -0.67
CA SER A 112 -1.61 3.18 -0.70
C SER A 112 -3.05 2.88 -0.26
N GLY A 113 -3.35 1.65 0.17
CA GLY A 113 -4.67 1.22 0.66
C GLY A 113 -5.79 1.23 -0.41
N LYS A 114 -5.45 1.06 -1.69
CA LYS A 114 -6.39 1.18 -2.82
C LYS A 114 -7.00 -0.18 -3.18
N ALA A 115 -7.89 -0.70 -2.33
CA ALA A 115 -8.49 -2.04 -2.49
C ALA A 115 -9.08 -2.30 -3.89
N SER A 116 -9.84 -1.35 -4.45
CA SER A 116 -10.46 -1.52 -5.77
C SER A 116 -9.44 -1.60 -6.92
N VAL A 117 -8.28 -0.95 -6.78
CA VAL A 117 -7.18 -1.08 -7.74
C VAL A 117 -6.50 -2.44 -7.58
N VAL A 118 -6.31 -2.90 -6.35
CA VAL A 118 -5.75 -4.23 -6.06
C VAL A 118 -6.58 -5.31 -6.76
N GLU A 119 -7.91 -5.29 -6.58
CA GLU A 119 -8.82 -6.21 -7.28
C GLU A 119 -8.68 -6.13 -8.80
N THR A 120 -8.59 -4.91 -9.34
CA THR A 120 -8.44 -4.68 -10.78
C THR A 120 -7.12 -5.27 -11.32
N LEU A 121 -6.01 -5.07 -10.60
CA LEU A 121 -4.69 -5.57 -10.98
C LEU A 121 -4.64 -7.10 -10.90
N LEU A 122 -5.19 -7.69 -9.83
CA LEU A 122 -5.29 -9.15 -9.69
C LEU A 122 -6.17 -9.76 -10.78
N GLY A 123 -7.32 -9.15 -11.09
CA GLY A 123 -8.19 -9.57 -12.19
C GLY A 123 -7.54 -9.43 -13.57
N ALA A 124 -6.54 -8.56 -13.70
CA ALA A 124 -5.72 -8.41 -14.90
C ALA A 124 -4.49 -9.34 -14.92
N GLY A 125 -4.34 -10.22 -13.93
CA GLY A 125 -3.27 -11.22 -13.87
C GLY A 125 -1.98 -10.74 -13.21
N ALA A 126 -2.02 -9.73 -12.33
CA ALA A 126 -0.86 -9.32 -11.54
C ALA A 126 -0.33 -10.48 -10.67
N ASP A 127 0.97 -10.75 -10.74
CA ASP A 127 1.61 -11.76 -9.93
C ASP A 127 1.79 -11.27 -8.48
N ILE A 128 1.17 -11.99 -7.55
CA ILE A 128 1.21 -11.70 -6.11
C ILE A 128 2.54 -12.03 -5.47
N HIS A 129 3.38 -12.85 -6.12
CA HIS A 129 4.66 -13.33 -5.61
C HIS A 129 5.84 -12.47 -6.06
N VAL A 130 5.60 -11.44 -6.88
CA VAL A 130 6.67 -10.51 -7.27
C VAL A 130 7.22 -9.83 -6.03
N LYS A 131 8.54 -9.93 -5.84
CA LYS A 131 9.27 -9.29 -4.76
C LYS A 131 9.73 -7.90 -5.17
N GLY A 132 9.35 -6.89 -4.40
CA GLY A 132 9.68 -5.48 -4.57
C GLY A 132 10.24 -4.83 -3.30
N GLY A 133 10.78 -3.63 -3.45
CA GLY A 133 11.45 -2.89 -2.38
C GLY A 133 12.84 -3.42 -2.03
N GLU A 134 13.53 -2.68 -1.15
CA GLU A 134 14.87 -3.04 -0.67
C GLU A 134 14.89 -4.34 0.16
N LEU A 135 13.75 -4.69 0.74
CA LEU A 135 13.56 -5.89 1.57
C LEU A 135 13.06 -7.11 0.78
N GLY A 136 12.80 -6.97 -0.53
CA GLY A 136 12.31 -8.07 -1.36
C GLY A 136 10.94 -8.61 -0.92
N GLN A 137 10.05 -7.71 -0.49
CA GLN A 137 8.73 -8.05 0.01
C GLN A 137 7.75 -8.25 -1.15
N THR A 138 6.81 -9.18 -1.04
CA THR A 138 5.71 -9.27 -2.01
C THR A 138 4.65 -8.21 -1.74
N ALA A 139 3.85 -7.85 -2.75
CA ALA A 139 2.88 -6.76 -2.65
C ALA A 139 1.86 -6.94 -1.51
N LEU A 140 1.48 -8.19 -1.24
CA LEU A 140 0.56 -8.57 -0.17
C LEU A 140 1.27 -9.16 1.06
N HIS A 141 2.61 -9.16 1.06
CA HIS A 141 3.44 -9.92 2.02
C HIS A 141 3.08 -11.42 2.09
N ILE A 142 2.48 -11.94 1.02
CA ILE A 142 2.21 -13.37 0.81
C ILE A 142 3.46 -13.91 0.15
N ASP A 143 4.23 -14.69 0.88
CA ASP A 143 5.31 -15.47 0.30
C ASP A 143 4.98 -16.90 0.75
N GLU A 144 4.83 -17.83 -0.20
CA GLU A 144 4.64 -19.26 0.12
C GLU A 144 5.89 -19.78 0.86
N ASP A 145 7.04 -19.15 0.59
CA ASP A 145 8.28 -19.23 1.35
C ASP A 145 8.50 -17.97 2.22
N ALA A 146 7.44 -17.30 2.69
CA ALA A 146 7.55 -16.23 3.68
C ALA A 146 8.30 -16.83 4.85
N ASN A 147 9.60 -16.55 4.91
CA ASN A 147 10.38 -16.98 6.03
C ASN A 147 9.90 -16.10 7.17
N LEU A 148 8.90 -16.60 7.91
CA LEU A 148 8.28 -15.94 9.05
C LEU A 148 9.35 -15.57 10.08
N LYS A 149 10.55 -16.15 10.01
CA LYS A 149 11.68 -15.83 10.85
C LYS A 149 12.46 -14.58 10.42
N LEU A 150 12.21 -14.03 9.23
CA LEU A 150 12.83 -12.77 8.80
C LEU A 150 12.20 -11.60 9.56
N VAL A 151 13.05 -10.90 10.30
CA VAL A 151 12.72 -9.68 11.02
C VAL A 151 13.43 -8.48 10.39
N SER A 152 12.80 -7.31 10.42
CA SER A 152 13.45 -6.06 10.01
C SER A 152 14.63 -5.72 10.92
N LYS A 153 15.44 -4.71 10.58
CA LYS A 153 16.49 -4.19 11.48
C LYS A 153 15.93 -3.71 12.83
N ALA A 154 14.64 -3.37 12.88
CA ALA A 154 13.92 -2.98 14.09
C ALA A 154 13.25 -4.18 14.80
N GLY A 155 13.42 -5.41 14.29
CA GLY A 155 12.81 -6.61 14.85
C GLY A 155 11.37 -6.86 14.38
N GLU A 156 10.89 -6.16 13.35
CA GLU A 156 9.50 -6.28 12.88
C GLU A 156 9.31 -7.54 12.04
N THR A 157 8.31 -8.34 12.40
CA THR A 157 7.83 -9.45 11.57
C THR A 157 6.87 -8.94 10.49
N PRO A 158 6.58 -9.74 9.44
CA PRO A 158 5.50 -9.44 8.50
C PRO A 158 4.16 -9.11 9.17
N LEU A 159 3.85 -9.75 10.30
CA LEU A 159 2.62 -9.47 11.06
C LEU A 159 2.62 -8.08 11.71
N HIS A 160 3.78 -7.56 12.14
CA HIS A 160 3.90 -6.17 12.60
C HIS A 160 3.56 -5.19 11.49
N VAL A 161 4.13 -5.41 10.29
CA VAL A 161 3.90 -4.53 9.13
C VAL A 161 2.43 -4.55 8.71
N ALA A 162 1.80 -5.73 8.71
CA ALA A 162 0.37 -5.88 8.42
C ALA A 162 -0.51 -5.15 9.45
N ALA A 163 -0.19 -5.28 10.74
CA ALA A 163 -0.86 -4.56 11.82
C ALA A 163 -0.66 -3.04 11.75
N GLN A 164 0.53 -2.59 11.35
CA GLN A 164 0.88 -1.19 11.17
C GLN A 164 0.12 -0.53 10.00
N SER A 165 -0.18 -1.30 8.95
CA SER A 165 -0.72 -0.79 7.69
C SER A 165 -2.24 -1.00 7.52
N CYS A 166 -2.95 -1.46 8.55
CA CYS A 166 -4.36 -1.86 8.50
C CYS A 166 -4.66 -2.97 7.46
N ASN A 167 -3.66 -3.82 7.15
CA ASN A 167 -3.80 -4.84 6.11
C ASN A 167 -4.35 -6.15 6.70
N PHE A 168 -5.67 -6.19 6.90
CA PHE A 168 -6.39 -7.34 7.46
C PHE A 168 -6.15 -8.62 6.65
N GLU A 169 -6.27 -8.55 5.33
CA GLU A 169 -6.09 -9.70 4.45
C GLU A 169 -4.68 -10.29 4.56
N ALA A 170 -3.65 -9.44 4.60
CA ALA A 170 -2.27 -9.91 4.82
C ALA A 170 -2.11 -10.58 6.19
N ALA A 171 -2.63 -9.96 7.25
CA ALA A 171 -2.58 -10.53 8.61
C ALA A 171 -3.30 -11.89 8.68
N GLN A 172 -4.48 -12.00 8.06
CA GLN A 172 -5.25 -13.25 8.04
C GLN A 172 -4.55 -14.35 7.25
N ARG A 173 -3.95 -14.00 6.11
CA ARG A 173 -3.19 -14.96 5.29
C ARG A 173 -1.94 -15.45 6.01
N ILE A 174 -1.19 -14.58 6.69
CA ILE A 174 -0.03 -14.96 7.50
C ILE A 174 -0.44 -16.00 8.55
N ILE A 175 -1.49 -15.70 9.33
CA ILE A 175 -1.96 -16.60 10.39
C ILE A 175 -2.47 -17.93 9.81
N THR A 176 -3.22 -17.89 8.70
CA THR A 176 -3.78 -19.09 8.05
C THR A 176 -2.67 -19.98 7.47
N HIS A 177 -1.67 -19.38 6.83
CA HIS A 177 -0.52 -20.11 6.29
C HIS A 177 0.29 -20.79 7.41
N MET A 178 0.49 -20.08 8.52
CA MET A 178 1.16 -20.63 9.69
C MET A 178 0.39 -21.78 10.34
N ALA A 179 -0.94 -21.71 10.36
CA ALA A 179 -1.76 -22.82 10.87
C ALA A 179 -1.59 -24.12 10.07
N GLY A 180 -1.19 -24.03 8.80
CA GLY A 180 -0.88 -25.18 7.95
C GLY A 180 0.57 -25.69 8.05
N THR A 181 1.51 -24.87 8.54
CA THR A 181 2.96 -25.13 8.43
C THR A 181 3.70 -25.18 9.78
N CYS A 182 3.13 -24.61 10.84
CA CYS A 182 3.76 -24.47 12.15
C CYS A 182 2.96 -25.14 13.26
N THR A 183 3.63 -25.43 14.38
CA THR A 183 2.98 -25.91 15.60
C THR A 183 2.21 -24.78 16.30
N PRO A 184 1.18 -25.09 17.11
CA PRO A 184 0.44 -24.07 17.86
C PRO A 184 1.30 -23.15 18.73
N ASP A 185 2.40 -23.67 19.28
CA ASP A 185 3.34 -22.89 20.11
C ASP A 185 4.18 -21.94 19.26
N GLU A 186 4.68 -22.38 18.10
CA GLU A 186 5.38 -21.50 17.14
C GLU A 186 4.46 -20.38 16.64
N ILE A 187 3.19 -20.68 16.41
CA ILE A 187 2.19 -19.68 16.00
C ILE A 187 2.01 -18.63 17.10
N ARG A 188 1.86 -19.10 18.34
CA ARG A 188 1.70 -18.23 19.51
C ARG A 188 2.91 -17.34 19.72
N ASP A 189 4.12 -17.89 19.59
CA ASP A 189 5.36 -17.13 19.77
C ASP A 189 5.52 -16.06 18.69
N TYR A 190 5.20 -16.39 17.43
CA TYR A 190 5.27 -15.44 16.33
C TYR A 190 4.24 -14.31 16.44
N ILE A 191 2.98 -14.62 16.80
CA ILE A 191 1.93 -13.61 16.99
C ILE A 191 2.29 -12.62 18.11
N ASN A 192 3.01 -13.12 19.12
CA ASN A 192 3.42 -12.35 20.29
C ASN A 192 4.86 -11.84 20.22
N GLN A 193 5.53 -11.98 19.07
CA GLN A 193 6.88 -11.50 18.88
C GLN A 193 6.91 -9.99 19.08
N ARG A 194 8.00 -9.51 19.67
CA ARG A 194 8.21 -8.10 19.94
C ARG A 194 9.34 -7.56 19.08
N THR A 195 9.16 -6.35 18.58
CA THR A 195 10.25 -5.55 18.00
C THR A 195 11.31 -5.21 19.05
N ASN A 196 12.42 -4.62 18.60
CA ASN A 196 13.52 -4.21 19.47
C ASN A 196 13.08 -3.16 20.51
N ASN A 197 12.04 -2.38 20.21
CA ASN A 197 11.43 -1.43 21.14
C ASN A 197 10.21 -1.99 21.89
N GLY A 198 10.06 -3.32 21.91
CA GLY A 198 9.06 -4.00 22.73
C GLY A 198 7.63 -3.95 22.20
N TRP A 199 7.39 -3.47 20.98
CA TRP A 199 6.05 -3.44 20.37
C TRP A 199 5.65 -4.82 19.86
N SER A 200 4.42 -5.22 20.13
CA SER A 200 3.80 -6.39 19.51
C SER A 200 2.88 -5.98 18.36
N PRO A 201 2.48 -6.90 17.47
CA PRO A 201 1.51 -6.60 16.42
C PRO A 201 0.17 -6.07 16.98
N LEU A 202 -0.24 -6.53 18.17
CA LEU A 202 -1.45 -6.04 18.82
C LEU A 202 -1.30 -4.58 19.26
N LEU A 203 -0.15 -4.19 19.81
CA LEU A 203 0.10 -2.79 20.18
C LEU A 203 0.04 -1.86 18.96
N GLU A 204 0.61 -2.29 17.82
CA GLU A 204 0.54 -1.54 16.56
C GLU A 204 -0.91 -1.33 16.08
N ALA A 205 -1.70 -2.42 16.02
CA ALA A 205 -3.09 -2.35 15.59
C ALA A 205 -3.94 -1.46 16.52
N CYS A 206 -3.73 -1.58 17.84
CA CYS A 206 -4.48 -0.82 18.85
C CYS A 206 -4.12 0.67 18.88
N ALA A 207 -2.84 1.03 18.75
CA ALA A 207 -2.42 2.43 18.72
C ALA A 207 -3.00 3.18 17.50
N ARG A 208 -3.18 2.47 16.38
CA ARG A 208 -3.58 3.05 15.09
C ARG A 208 -5.07 2.95 14.80
N GLY A 209 -5.86 2.25 15.62
CA GLY A 209 -7.31 2.14 15.43
C GLY A 209 -7.74 1.04 14.46
N HIS A 210 -6.85 0.08 14.14
CA HIS A 210 -7.11 -0.99 13.18
C HIS A 210 -7.94 -2.13 13.80
N THR A 211 -9.23 -1.86 13.99
CA THR A 211 -10.20 -2.71 14.71
C THR A 211 -10.24 -4.16 14.21
N GLY A 212 -10.34 -4.37 12.89
CA GLY A 212 -10.40 -5.72 12.31
C GLY A 212 -9.12 -6.52 12.55
N VAL A 213 -7.95 -5.88 12.42
CA VAL A 213 -6.66 -6.54 12.67
C VAL A 213 -6.49 -6.84 14.15
N ALA A 214 -6.84 -5.92 15.04
CA ALA A 214 -6.81 -6.15 16.49
C ALA A 214 -7.70 -7.34 16.90
N GLN A 215 -8.92 -7.42 16.36
CA GLN A 215 -9.83 -8.53 16.64
C GLN A 215 -9.27 -9.87 16.14
N LEU A 216 -8.72 -9.90 14.92
CA LEU A 216 -8.09 -11.09 14.37
C LEU A 216 -6.93 -11.57 15.25
N LEU A 217 -6.03 -10.67 15.65
CA LEU A 217 -4.89 -11.00 16.51
C LEU A 217 -5.35 -11.59 17.86
N LEU A 218 -6.38 -11.01 18.47
CA LEU A 218 -6.94 -11.49 19.74
C LEU A 218 -7.61 -12.87 19.62
N GLN A 219 -8.30 -13.14 18.52
CA GLN A 219 -8.87 -14.47 18.23
C GLN A 219 -7.78 -15.54 18.09
N HIS A 220 -6.58 -15.15 17.66
CA HIS A 220 -5.43 -16.03 17.50
C HIS A 220 -4.40 -15.92 18.65
N HIS A 221 -4.86 -15.63 19.87
CA HIS A 221 -4.05 -15.69 21.10
C HIS A 221 -2.94 -14.62 21.22
N ALA A 222 -3.14 -13.43 20.63
CA ALA A 222 -2.31 -12.27 20.98
C ALA A 222 -2.48 -11.90 22.46
N ARG A 223 -1.37 -11.66 23.15
CA ARG A 223 -1.29 -11.27 24.55
C ARG A 223 -1.70 -9.81 24.71
N ILE A 224 -2.67 -9.59 25.59
CA ILE A 224 -3.29 -8.28 25.85
C ILE A 224 -2.49 -7.48 26.88
N ASP A 225 -1.74 -8.19 27.72
CA ASP A 225 -0.95 -7.68 28.83
C ASP A 225 0.51 -7.41 28.47
N VAL A 226 0.77 -7.10 27.19
CA VAL A 226 2.09 -6.66 26.70
C VAL A 226 2.23 -5.15 26.90
N PHE A 227 3.45 -4.72 27.22
CA PHE A 227 3.79 -3.32 27.45
C PHE A 227 4.73 -2.79 26.37
N ASP A 228 4.57 -1.52 25.99
CA ASP A 228 5.61 -0.79 25.29
C ASP A 228 6.77 -0.40 26.24
N GLU A 229 7.79 0.28 25.74
CA GLU A 229 8.92 0.81 26.53
C GLU A 229 8.51 1.78 27.64
N ASN A 230 7.32 2.35 27.56
CA ASN A 230 6.80 3.32 28.53
C ASN A 230 5.83 2.68 29.53
N GLY A 231 5.70 1.34 29.53
CA GLY A 231 4.78 0.62 30.39
C GLY A 231 3.30 0.70 29.96
N ARG A 232 3.01 1.12 28.73
CA ARG A 232 1.64 1.23 28.20
C ARG A 232 1.18 -0.08 27.58
N THR A 233 -0.03 -0.50 27.94
CA THR A 233 -0.71 -1.66 27.32
C THR A 233 -1.46 -1.28 26.05
N ALA A 234 -1.98 -2.27 25.32
CA ALA A 234 -2.87 -2.04 24.17
C ALA A 234 -4.07 -1.15 24.54
N LEU A 235 -4.60 -1.32 25.76
CA LEU A 235 -5.73 -0.53 26.26
C LEU A 235 -5.33 0.94 26.50
N HIS A 236 -4.14 1.18 27.07
CA HIS A 236 -3.59 2.53 27.20
C HIS A 236 -3.47 3.22 25.84
N LEU A 237 -2.91 2.52 24.83
CA LEU A 237 -2.71 3.08 23.50
C LEU A 237 -4.04 3.35 22.79
N ALA A 238 -5.02 2.45 22.89
CA ALA A 238 -6.34 2.63 22.31
C ALA A 238 -7.09 3.80 22.96
N ALA A 239 -7.03 3.93 24.30
CA ALA A 239 -7.65 5.02 25.04
C ALA A 239 -6.97 6.37 24.74
N LEU A 240 -5.63 6.41 24.75
CA LEU A 240 -4.83 7.60 24.47
C LEU A 240 -5.16 8.21 23.10
N ASN A 241 -5.42 7.36 22.11
CA ASN A 241 -5.71 7.78 20.73
C ASN A 241 -7.21 7.85 20.40
N GLY A 242 -8.10 7.61 21.37
CA GLY A 242 -9.56 7.76 21.18
C GLY A 242 -10.24 6.63 20.39
N HIS A 243 -9.63 5.44 20.31
CA HIS A 243 -10.15 4.31 19.52
C HIS A 243 -11.20 3.49 20.30
N LEU A 244 -12.40 4.04 20.46
CA LEU A 244 -13.48 3.45 21.26
C LEU A 244 -13.83 1.99 20.89
N ALA A 245 -13.88 1.67 19.60
CA ALA A 245 -14.17 0.31 19.14
C ALA A 245 -13.12 -0.70 19.63
N ILE A 246 -11.83 -0.31 19.60
CA ILE A 246 -10.74 -1.14 20.10
C ILE A 246 -10.79 -1.27 21.62
N VAL A 247 -11.11 -0.19 22.35
CA VAL A 247 -11.31 -0.25 23.81
C VAL A 247 -12.35 -1.31 24.14
N HIS A 248 -13.51 -1.31 23.48
CA HIS A 248 -14.53 -2.33 23.71
C HIS A 248 -14.04 -3.76 23.41
N ILE A 249 -13.34 -3.97 22.29
CA ILE A 249 -12.78 -5.28 21.93
C ILE A 249 -11.78 -5.76 23.00
N LEU A 250 -10.87 -4.89 23.43
CA LEU A 250 -9.87 -5.24 24.46
C LEU A 250 -10.55 -5.62 25.78
N LEU A 251 -11.58 -4.88 26.21
CA LEU A 251 -12.34 -5.18 27.42
C LEU A 251 -13.11 -6.50 27.30
N GLN A 252 -13.70 -6.80 26.15
CA GLN A 252 -14.36 -8.10 25.89
C GLN A 252 -13.37 -9.26 26.02
N HIS A 253 -12.12 -9.04 25.61
CA HIS A 253 -11.03 -9.99 25.80
C HIS A 253 -10.34 -9.86 27.18
N LYS A 254 -11.00 -9.24 28.16
CA LYS A 254 -10.57 -9.14 29.57
C LYS A 254 -9.29 -8.33 29.80
N ALA A 255 -9.04 -7.30 28.99
CA ALA A 255 -8.01 -6.31 29.30
C ALA A 255 -8.26 -5.67 30.67
N PHE A 256 -7.21 -5.54 31.49
CA PHE A 256 -7.32 -4.94 32.82
C PHE A 256 -7.38 -3.42 32.72
N VAL A 257 -8.42 -2.82 33.32
CA VAL A 257 -8.70 -1.38 33.21
C VAL A 257 -7.78 -0.54 34.09
N ASN A 258 -7.51 -1.00 35.30
CA ASN A 258 -6.88 -0.19 36.35
C ASN A 258 -5.39 -0.52 36.53
N ARG A 259 -4.68 -0.83 35.43
CA ARG A 259 -3.28 -1.25 35.49
C ARG A 259 -2.32 -0.09 35.45
#